data_AF-W0B770-F1
#
_entry.id   AF-W0B770-F1
#
_cell.length_a   1.000
_cell.length_b   1.000
_cell.length_c   1.000
_cell.angle_alpha   90.00
_cell.angle_beta   90.00
_cell.angle_gamma   90.00
#
_symmetry.space_group_name_H-M   'P 1'
#
loop_
_entity.id
_entity.type
_entity.pdbx_description
1 polymer ?
#
loop_
_entity_poly.entity_id
_entity_poly.type
_entity_poly.pdbx_seq_one_letter_code
_entity_poly.pdbx_strand_id
1 'polypeptide(L)'
;MGKEIYKILHPKTAGLTGKRKPIALVIHSPNDDEAGTSVDFTSAIDFVTDIGYGKMNTARKFSFPITEDGLADDEQLQASIRTGGKPPESLTLWLESHGAPGWLFAGPREARAEFLATLNFARFVRQLERFSGTSIDNIVLSGCFTANEYYNAESSVYFNSPARMLSFLLPEKKIVGFVGQHACAKVSNVYRKTGDDTYTSVYVNPEDAAVLYQNGAVLEAYEEELYCNHAYTPPFINKHCALGLTAETKATTFYRPCQARELVASDPYKYYVEEDSYGEKQTRSAAKALARLQEETLLVAAEETAEATSLTV
;
A
#
# COMPACT_ATOMS: atom_id res chain seq x y z
N MET A 1 19.64 -4.97 -7.32
CA MET A 1 18.61 -4.09 -7.93
C MET A 1 17.43 -4.89 -8.45
N GLY A 2 16.26 -4.53 -7.95
CA GLY A 2 15.01 -5.18 -8.26
C GLY A 2 14.49 -4.88 -9.68
N LYS A 3 14.27 -5.92 -10.49
CA LYS A 3 13.88 -5.75 -11.90
C LYS A 3 12.41 -5.39 -12.05
N GLU A 4 11.58 -5.75 -11.08
CA GLU A 4 10.13 -5.61 -11.21
C GLU A 4 9.63 -4.29 -10.63
N ILE A 5 10.11 -3.89 -9.45
CA ILE A 5 9.84 -2.56 -8.87
C ILE A 5 10.25 -1.48 -9.87
N TYR A 6 11.43 -1.59 -10.47
CA TYR A 6 11.91 -0.61 -11.45
C TYR A 6 10.98 -0.49 -12.66
N LYS A 7 10.45 -1.61 -13.19
CA LYS A 7 9.49 -1.56 -14.32
C LYS A 7 8.17 -0.93 -13.93
N ILE A 8 7.70 -1.15 -12.71
CA ILE A 8 6.46 -0.57 -12.19
C ILE A 8 6.63 0.94 -11.97
N LEU A 9 7.76 1.37 -11.40
CA LEU A 9 8.00 2.78 -11.10
C LEU A 9 8.49 3.60 -12.31
N HIS A 10 9.11 2.96 -13.31
CA HIS A 10 9.70 3.63 -14.47
C HIS A 10 9.34 2.93 -15.81
N PRO A 11 8.05 2.77 -16.14
CA PRO A 11 7.64 1.97 -17.31
C PRO A 11 8.19 2.51 -18.64
N LYS A 12 8.31 3.83 -18.79
CA LYS A 12 8.89 4.44 -20.01
C LYS A 12 10.34 4.02 -20.20
N THR A 13 11.14 4.09 -19.14
CA THR A 13 12.57 3.71 -19.16
C THR A 13 12.74 2.20 -19.33
N ALA A 14 11.78 1.41 -18.84
CA ALA A 14 11.69 -0.03 -19.09
C ALA A 14 11.20 -0.40 -20.51
N GLY A 15 10.92 0.59 -21.38
CA GLY A 15 10.53 0.37 -22.78
C GLY A 15 9.03 0.10 -23.00
N LEU A 16 8.20 0.24 -21.97
CA LEU A 16 6.74 0.05 -22.06
C LEU A 16 6.07 1.32 -22.60
N THR A 17 6.14 1.51 -23.92
CA THR A 17 5.67 2.72 -24.64
C THR A 17 4.73 2.39 -25.80
N GLY A 18 4.13 3.43 -26.40
CA GLY A 18 3.23 3.27 -27.56
C GLY A 18 2.03 2.39 -27.24
N LYS A 19 1.85 1.30 -28.00
CA LYS A 19 0.76 0.33 -27.78
C LYS A 19 0.91 -0.51 -26.51
N ARG A 20 2.11 -0.56 -25.92
CA ARG A 20 2.42 -1.28 -24.68
C ARG A 20 2.50 -0.35 -23.47
N LYS A 21 2.08 0.91 -23.64
CA LYS A 21 2.10 1.90 -22.57
C LYS A 21 1.12 1.46 -21.47
N PRO A 22 1.57 1.24 -20.22
CA PRO A 22 0.68 0.83 -19.16
C PRO A 22 -0.25 1.98 -18.79
N ILE A 23 -1.42 1.66 -18.25
CA ILE A 23 -2.41 2.64 -17.81
C ILE A 23 -2.50 2.62 -16.29
N ALA A 24 -2.53 3.80 -15.68
CA ALA A 24 -2.71 3.98 -14.26
C ALA A 24 -4.04 4.68 -13.93
N LEU A 25 -4.64 4.28 -12.81
CA LEU A 25 -5.69 5.02 -12.13
C LEU A 25 -5.08 5.60 -10.84
N VAL A 26 -4.98 6.92 -10.77
CA VAL A 26 -4.47 7.65 -9.60
C VAL A 26 -5.62 7.95 -8.64
N ILE A 27 -5.49 7.55 -7.39
CA ILE A 27 -6.50 7.78 -6.35
C ILE A 27 -5.84 8.41 -5.13
N HIS A 28 -6.66 9.08 -4.31
CA HIS A 28 -6.22 9.65 -3.03
C HIS A 28 -6.77 8.89 -1.84
N SER A 29 -6.05 9.02 -0.73
CA SER A 29 -6.65 8.79 0.58
C SER A 29 -7.64 9.91 0.89
N PRO A 30 -8.88 9.59 1.31
CA PRO A 30 -9.87 10.58 1.72
C PRO A 30 -9.56 11.17 3.11
N ASN A 31 -8.58 10.60 3.82
CA ASN A 31 -8.18 10.98 5.18
C ASN A 31 -6.89 11.80 5.24
N ASP A 32 -6.34 12.15 4.08
CA ASP A 32 -5.07 12.89 3.95
C ASP A 32 -5.19 14.37 4.38
N ASP A 33 -6.42 14.86 4.55
CA ASP A 33 -6.72 16.26 4.87
C ASP A 33 -6.57 16.63 6.37
N GLU A 34 -6.40 15.65 7.29
CA GLU A 34 -6.29 15.92 8.75
C GLU A 34 -5.04 16.72 9.16
N ALA A 35 -4.03 16.85 8.28
CA ALA A 35 -2.80 17.61 8.54
C ALA A 35 -2.76 19.01 7.87
N GLY A 36 -3.85 19.45 7.24
CA GLY A 36 -3.94 20.77 6.60
C GLY A 36 -3.06 20.96 5.35
N THR A 37 -2.43 19.88 4.85
CA THR A 37 -1.61 19.86 3.62
C THR A 37 -1.81 18.52 2.91
N SER A 38 -2.98 18.33 2.28
CA SER A 38 -3.20 17.13 1.45
C SER A 38 -2.26 17.10 0.26
N VAL A 39 -1.94 15.88 -0.20
CA VAL A 39 -1.14 15.71 -1.40
C VAL A 39 -1.94 16.23 -2.61
N ASP A 40 -1.30 17.07 -3.42
CA ASP A 40 -1.90 17.64 -4.62
C ASP A 40 -2.11 16.57 -5.70
N PHE A 41 -3.36 16.35 -6.06
CA PHE A 41 -3.78 15.39 -7.08
C PHE A 41 -3.23 15.70 -8.47
N THR A 42 -3.13 16.98 -8.83
CA THR A 42 -2.63 17.37 -10.15
C THR A 42 -1.16 16.99 -10.27
N SER A 43 -0.37 17.33 -9.25
CA SER A 43 1.03 16.92 -9.15
C SER A 43 1.22 15.39 -9.24
N ALA A 44 0.36 14.60 -8.59
CA ALA A 44 0.44 13.13 -8.64
C ALA A 44 0.13 12.59 -10.04
N ILE A 45 -0.90 13.11 -10.71
CA ILE A 45 -1.24 12.73 -12.09
C ILE A 45 -0.10 13.07 -13.05
N ASP A 46 0.46 14.27 -12.93
CA ASP A 46 1.53 14.73 -13.81
C ASP A 46 2.77 13.86 -13.63
N PHE A 47 3.16 13.58 -12.39
CA PHE A 47 4.26 12.65 -12.08
C PHE A 47 4.05 11.27 -12.74
N VAL A 48 2.89 10.65 -12.51
CA VAL A 48 2.57 9.32 -13.06
C VAL A 48 2.60 9.33 -14.59
N THR A 49 2.15 10.43 -15.22
CA THR A 49 2.21 10.59 -16.67
C THR A 49 3.64 10.72 -17.17
N ASP A 50 4.49 11.49 -16.48
CA ASP A 50 5.87 11.77 -16.83
C ASP A 50 6.77 10.51 -16.80
N ILE A 51 6.56 9.64 -15.81
CA ILE A 51 7.28 8.35 -15.68
C ILE A 51 6.85 7.31 -16.72
N GLY A 52 5.75 7.55 -17.44
CA GLY A 52 5.37 6.76 -18.61
C GLY A 52 3.98 6.13 -18.61
N TYR A 53 3.13 6.37 -17.62
CA TYR A 53 1.78 5.84 -17.63
C TYR A 53 0.84 6.64 -18.52
N GLY A 54 -0.14 5.96 -19.13
CA GLY A 54 -1.39 6.58 -19.54
C GLY A 54 -2.29 6.76 -18.31
N LYS A 55 -3.21 7.74 -18.32
CA LYS A 55 -4.13 7.96 -17.20
C LYS A 55 -5.55 7.52 -17.54
N MET A 56 -6.18 6.81 -16.61
CA MET A 56 -7.59 6.45 -16.68
C MET A 56 -8.51 7.49 -16.00
N ASN A 57 -7.95 8.32 -15.11
CA ASN A 57 -8.70 9.37 -14.44
C ASN A 57 -9.35 10.37 -15.41
N THR A 58 -10.53 10.85 -15.04
CA THR A 58 -11.04 12.14 -15.53
C THR A 58 -10.23 13.29 -14.89
N ALA A 59 -10.52 14.54 -15.25
CA ALA A 59 -9.82 15.69 -14.67
C ALA A 59 -10.17 15.96 -13.18
N ARG A 60 -10.95 15.08 -12.54
CA ARG A 60 -11.45 15.25 -11.17
C ARG A 60 -10.66 14.38 -10.20
N LYS A 61 -10.39 14.92 -9.00
CA LYS A 61 -9.82 14.17 -7.87
C LYS A 61 -10.76 13.01 -7.55
N PHE A 62 -10.18 11.83 -7.42
CA PHE A 62 -10.88 10.62 -7.04
C PHE A 62 -10.23 10.03 -5.80
N SER A 63 -10.99 9.96 -4.71
CA SER A 63 -10.54 9.32 -3.47
C SER A 63 -11.25 7.99 -3.32
N PHE A 64 -10.61 7.02 -2.68
CA PHE A 64 -11.35 5.82 -2.27
C PHE A 64 -12.43 6.21 -1.24
N PRO A 65 -13.59 5.55 -1.25
CA PRO A 65 -14.76 5.96 -0.48
C PRO A 65 -14.60 5.70 1.03
N ILE A 66 -15.12 6.61 1.86
CA ILE A 66 -15.32 6.40 3.31
C ILE A 66 -16.77 5.96 3.55
N THR A 67 -17.07 4.72 3.18
CA THR A 67 -18.37 4.08 3.43
C THR A 67 -18.19 2.85 4.32
N GLU A 68 -19.30 2.36 4.91
CA GLU A 68 -19.27 1.17 5.78
C GLU A 68 -18.75 -0.07 5.04
N ASP A 69 -19.15 -0.24 3.78
CA ASP A 69 -18.77 -1.35 2.91
C ASP A 69 -17.50 -1.09 2.09
N GLY A 70 -17.04 0.16 2.00
CA GLY A 70 -15.90 0.56 1.19
C GLY A 70 -16.18 0.67 -0.30
N LEU A 71 -17.46 0.76 -0.69
CA LEU A 71 -17.86 0.85 -2.09
C LEU A 71 -18.18 2.29 -2.49
N ALA A 72 -17.79 2.65 -3.70
CA ALA A 72 -18.14 3.92 -4.33
C ALA A 72 -19.49 3.76 -5.04
N ASP A 73 -20.30 4.81 -5.11
CA ASP A 73 -21.49 4.78 -5.95
C ASP A 73 -21.11 4.83 -7.45
N ASP A 74 -21.99 4.33 -8.31
CA ASP A 74 -21.73 4.25 -9.75
C ASP A 74 -21.53 5.64 -10.39
N GLU A 75 -22.20 6.67 -9.88
CA GLU A 75 -22.08 8.04 -10.39
C GLU A 75 -20.67 8.60 -10.13
N GLN A 76 -20.11 8.36 -8.96
CA GLN A 76 -18.74 8.71 -8.60
C GLN A 76 -17.73 8.00 -9.50
N LEU A 77 -17.93 6.70 -9.74
CA LEU A 77 -17.07 5.92 -10.62
C LEU A 77 -17.11 6.44 -12.06
N GLN A 78 -18.31 6.66 -12.61
CA GLN A 78 -18.51 7.22 -13.96
C GLN A 78 -17.93 8.62 -14.10
N ALA A 79 -18.05 9.48 -13.08
CA ALA A 79 -17.51 10.83 -13.10
C ALA A 79 -15.98 10.87 -13.00
N SER A 80 -15.36 9.84 -12.42
CA SER A 80 -13.93 9.82 -12.05
C SER A 80 -13.07 8.97 -12.97
N ILE A 81 -13.65 7.99 -13.63
CA ILE A 81 -12.95 6.99 -14.44
C ILE A 81 -13.43 7.08 -15.88
N ARG A 82 -12.49 7.21 -16.81
CA ARG A 82 -12.80 7.17 -18.24
C ARG A 82 -13.09 5.74 -18.67
N THR A 83 -14.37 5.41 -18.79
CA THR A 83 -14.83 4.14 -19.37
C THR A 83 -15.29 4.39 -20.81
N GLY A 84 -14.56 3.85 -21.78
CA GLY A 84 -14.85 4.03 -23.20
C GLY A 84 -13.71 3.57 -24.10
N GLY A 85 -14.05 2.87 -25.18
CA GLY A 85 -13.07 2.23 -26.07
C GLY A 85 -12.73 0.80 -25.63
N LYS A 86 -11.69 0.21 -26.26
CA LYS A 86 -11.22 -1.13 -25.88
C LYS A 86 -10.58 -1.05 -24.49
N PRO A 87 -11.01 -1.88 -23.51
CA PRO A 87 -10.39 -1.89 -22.18
C PRO A 87 -8.89 -2.19 -22.30
N PRO A 88 -8.05 -1.57 -21.46
CA PRO A 88 -6.63 -1.94 -21.39
C PRO A 88 -6.47 -3.41 -21.01
N GLU A 89 -5.31 -3.98 -21.32
CA GLU A 89 -5.01 -5.37 -20.91
C GLU A 89 -4.88 -5.47 -19.39
N SER A 90 -4.29 -4.46 -18.75
CA SER A 90 -4.29 -4.32 -17.30
C SER A 90 -4.07 -2.87 -16.84
N LEU A 91 -4.36 -2.64 -15.56
CA LEU A 91 -4.26 -1.35 -14.87
C LEU A 91 -3.24 -1.41 -13.72
N THR A 92 -2.65 -0.26 -13.44
CA THR A 92 -1.95 0.00 -12.18
C THR A 92 -2.76 0.97 -11.34
N LEU A 93 -3.09 0.59 -10.11
CA LEU A 93 -3.72 1.50 -9.16
C LEU A 93 -2.62 2.26 -8.42
N TRP A 94 -2.68 3.57 -8.41
CA TRP A 94 -1.71 4.43 -7.75
C TRP A 94 -2.38 5.21 -6.64
N LEU A 95 -2.15 4.83 -5.38
CA LEU A 95 -2.64 5.57 -4.23
C LEU A 95 -1.60 6.60 -3.81
N GLU A 96 -1.96 7.88 -3.86
CA GLU A 96 -1.15 8.97 -3.34
C GLU A 96 -1.71 9.44 -1.99
N SER A 97 -0.87 9.43 -0.95
CA SER A 97 -1.26 9.78 0.42
C SER A 97 -0.03 10.09 1.28
N HIS A 98 -0.19 10.87 2.34
CA HIS A 98 0.74 10.75 3.47
C HIS A 98 0.59 9.37 4.11
N GLY A 99 1.66 8.90 4.72
CA GLY A 99 1.66 7.65 5.45
C GLY A 99 2.45 7.78 6.74
N ALA A 100 2.07 6.95 7.70
CA ALA A 100 2.82 6.75 8.94
C ALA A 100 3.04 5.23 9.10
N PRO A 101 4.02 4.82 9.92
CA PRO A 101 4.24 3.40 10.14
C PRO A 101 2.96 2.71 10.61
N GLY A 102 2.49 1.74 9.84
CA GLY A 102 1.26 1.00 10.13
C GLY A 102 -0.06 1.73 9.89
N TRP A 103 -0.07 2.93 9.32
CA TRP A 103 -1.28 3.73 9.08
C TRP A 103 -1.24 4.40 7.72
N LEU A 104 -2.27 4.13 6.89
CA LEU A 104 -2.38 4.63 5.52
C LEU A 104 -3.84 4.89 5.12
N PHE A 105 -4.75 3.98 5.45
CA PHE A 105 -6.12 4.01 4.92
C PHE A 105 -7.13 4.67 5.86
N ALA A 106 -7.03 4.46 7.17
CA ALA A 106 -8.03 5.01 8.09
C ALA A 106 -7.80 6.50 8.40
N GLY A 107 -8.86 7.23 8.77
CA GLY A 107 -8.71 8.55 9.41
C GLY A 107 -8.21 8.40 10.85
N PRO A 108 -8.95 7.69 11.72
CA PRO A 108 -8.48 7.41 13.06
C PRO A 108 -7.17 6.60 13.07
N ARG A 109 -6.18 7.06 13.84
CA ARG A 109 -4.89 6.36 14.04
C ARG A 109 -5.03 5.19 15.01
N GLU A 110 -5.87 4.23 14.66
CA GLU A 110 -6.20 3.06 15.47
C GLU A 110 -6.06 1.76 14.69
N ALA A 111 -5.58 0.72 15.38
CA ALA A 111 -5.33 -0.61 14.82
C ALA A 111 -6.57 -1.22 14.13
N ARG A 112 -7.75 -1.10 14.75
CA ARG A 112 -9.01 -1.64 14.21
C ARG A 112 -9.49 -0.82 13.01
N ALA A 113 -9.41 0.50 13.11
CA ALA A 113 -9.85 1.40 12.04
C ALA A 113 -9.01 1.15 10.77
N GLU A 114 -7.68 1.07 10.92
CA GLU A 114 -6.78 0.80 9.79
C GLU A 114 -7.06 -0.56 9.14
N PHE A 115 -7.25 -1.60 9.95
CA PHE A 115 -7.57 -2.93 9.42
C PHE A 115 -8.89 -2.92 8.63
N LEU A 116 -9.95 -2.29 9.15
CA LEU A 116 -11.23 -2.17 8.44
C LEU A 116 -11.09 -1.34 7.15
N ALA A 117 -10.36 -0.23 7.19
CA ALA A 117 -10.12 0.60 6.01
C ALA A 117 -9.31 -0.16 4.93
N THR A 118 -8.36 -1.00 5.34
CA THR A 118 -7.62 -1.89 4.42
C THR A 118 -8.54 -2.91 3.75
N LEU A 119 -9.48 -3.50 4.50
CA LEU A 119 -10.49 -4.41 3.94
C LEU A 119 -11.40 -3.71 2.93
N ASN A 120 -11.88 -2.52 3.29
CA ASN A 120 -12.73 -1.70 2.44
C ASN A 120 -11.99 -1.28 1.16
N PHE A 121 -10.69 -0.95 1.26
CA PHE A 121 -9.87 -0.69 0.10
C PHE A 121 -9.74 -1.93 -0.82
N ALA A 122 -9.60 -3.14 -0.26
CA ALA A 122 -9.58 -4.37 -1.06
C ALA A 122 -10.91 -4.63 -1.79
N ARG A 123 -12.05 -4.32 -1.16
CA ARG A 123 -13.38 -4.36 -1.81
C ARG A 123 -13.49 -3.35 -2.94
N PHE A 124 -13.03 -2.13 -2.68
CA PHE A 124 -12.98 -1.06 -3.68
C PHE A 124 -12.16 -1.45 -4.90
N VAL A 125 -10.98 -2.06 -4.72
CA VAL A 125 -10.17 -2.58 -5.85
C VAL A 125 -10.98 -3.55 -6.71
N ARG A 126 -11.67 -4.51 -6.10
CA ARG A 126 -12.51 -5.48 -6.84
C ARG A 126 -13.69 -4.80 -7.54
N GLN A 127 -14.29 -3.78 -6.93
CA GLN A 127 -15.33 -2.97 -7.56
C GLN A 127 -14.78 -2.23 -8.79
N LEU A 128 -13.59 -1.64 -8.71
CA LEU A 128 -12.94 -0.98 -9.83
C LEU A 128 -12.67 -1.93 -10.99
N GLU A 129 -12.24 -3.16 -10.73
CA GLU A 129 -12.03 -4.17 -11.77
C GLU A 129 -13.33 -4.55 -12.48
N ARG A 130 -14.42 -4.75 -11.73
CA ARG A 130 -15.75 -5.01 -12.30
C ARG A 130 -16.23 -3.84 -13.13
N PHE A 131 -16.20 -2.63 -12.58
CA PHE A 131 -16.68 -1.42 -13.23
C PHE A 131 -15.89 -1.09 -14.51
N SER A 132 -14.57 -1.26 -14.48
CA SER A 132 -13.70 -0.98 -15.62
C SER A 132 -13.59 -2.12 -16.63
N GLY A 133 -14.03 -3.33 -16.26
CA GLY A 133 -13.83 -4.55 -17.04
C GLY A 133 -12.35 -4.89 -17.26
N THR A 134 -11.45 -4.37 -16.42
CA THR A 134 -10.00 -4.54 -16.57
C THR A 134 -9.36 -5.00 -15.26
N SER A 135 -8.42 -5.94 -15.31
CA SER A 135 -7.67 -6.33 -14.12
C SER A 135 -6.73 -5.22 -13.66
N ILE A 136 -6.65 -5.00 -12.36
CA ILE A 136 -5.57 -4.27 -11.73
C ILE A 136 -4.47 -5.31 -11.47
N ASP A 137 -3.26 -5.12 -11.97
CA ASP A 137 -2.16 -6.07 -11.74
C ASP A 137 -1.21 -5.56 -10.66
N ASN A 138 -1.01 -4.24 -10.62
CA ASN A 138 -0.10 -3.57 -9.70
C ASN A 138 -0.86 -2.53 -8.87
N ILE A 139 -0.49 -2.41 -7.60
CA ILE A 139 -0.95 -1.35 -6.70
C ILE A 139 0.29 -0.67 -6.12
N VAL A 140 0.45 0.62 -6.36
CA VAL A 140 1.52 1.44 -5.79
C VAL A 140 0.94 2.27 -4.64
N LEU A 141 1.41 2.02 -3.42
CA LEU A 141 1.03 2.76 -2.22
C LEU A 141 2.05 3.89 -1.98
N SER A 142 1.95 4.95 -2.78
CA SER A 142 2.81 6.13 -2.70
C SER A 142 2.48 6.98 -1.47
N GLY A 143 3.04 6.55 -0.34
CA GLY A 143 3.07 7.27 0.91
C GLY A 143 4.28 6.84 1.73
N CYS A 144 4.71 7.70 2.66
CA CYS A 144 5.83 7.36 3.54
C CYS A 144 5.46 6.17 4.42
N PHE A 145 6.42 5.27 4.65
CA PHE A 145 6.28 4.16 5.62
C PHE A 145 5.22 3.09 5.28
N THR A 146 4.71 3.03 4.05
CA THR A 146 3.68 2.05 3.65
C THR A 146 4.19 0.61 3.66
N ALA A 147 5.50 0.40 3.59
CA ALA A 147 6.19 -0.89 3.74
C ALA A 147 6.95 -1.04 5.06
N ASN A 148 6.83 -0.11 6.02
CA ASN A 148 7.52 -0.26 7.31
C ASN A 148 6.86 -1.34 8.16
N GLU A 149 7.55 -2.46 8.34
CA GLU A 149 7.22 -3.48 9.34
C GLU A 149 8.07 -3.28 10.60
N TYR A 150 7.59 -3.79 11.73
CA TYR A 150 8.31 -3.76 13.00
C TYR A 150 8.54 -5.16 13.53
N TYR A 151 9.74 -5.37 14.08
CA TYR A 151 10.05 -6.52 14.91
C TYR A 151 10.79 -6.04 16.15
N ASN A 152 10.21 -6.32 17.32
CA ASN A 152 10.86 -6.10 18.60
C ASN A 152 11.50 -7.42 19.04
N ALA A 153 12.83 -7.50 19.00
CA ALA A 153 13.57 -8.71 19.33
C ALA A 153 13.46 -9.09 20.82
N GLU A 154 13.33 -8.12 21.73
CA GLU A 154 13.25 -8.39 23.17
C GLU A 154 11.92 -9.07 23.55
N SER A 155 10.83 -8.61 22.94
CA SER A 155 9.49 -9.15 23.18
C SER A 155 9.02 -10.15 22.13
N SER A 156 9.84 -10.40 21.09
CA SER A 156 9.49 -11.24 19.94
C SER A 156 8.17 -10.83 19.25
N VAL A 157 7.78 -9.55 19.37
CA VAL A 157 6.53 -9.04 18.80
C VAL A 157 6.78 -8.43 17.43
N TYR A 158 5.91 -8.76 16.48
CA TYR A 158 5.98 -8.34 15.10
C TYR A 158 4.71 -7.61 14.63
N PHE A 159 4.83 -6.78 13.61
CA PHE A 159 3.74 -6.05 12.95
C PHE A 159 3.91 -6.04 11.42
N ASN A 160 2.84 -6.36 10.71
CA ASN A 160 2.78 -6.28 9.24
C ASN A 160 2.44 -4.86 8.78
N SER A 161 3.16 -4.38 7.76
CA SER A 161 2.92 -3.07 7.13
C SER A 161 1.58 -3.03 6.39
N PRO A 162 1.03 -1.84 6.10
CA PRO A 162 -0.19 -1.71 5.29
C PRO A 162 -0.06 -2.38 3.92
N ALA A 163 1.09 -2.28 3.27
CA ALA A 163 1.37 -2.95 2.00
C ALA A 163 1.32 -4.47 2.13
N ARG A 164 1.95 -5.03 3.18
CA ARG A 164 1.91 -6.47 3.47
C ARG A 164 0.49 -6.95 3.72
N MET A 165 -0.28 -6.19 4.51
CA MET A 165 -1.67 -6.49 4.81
C MET A 165 -2.56 -6.51 3.58
N LEU A 166 -2.40 -5.53 2.69
CA LEU A 166 -3.14 -5.51 1.43
C LEU A 166 -2.78 -6.70 0.53
N SER A 167 -1.51 -7.13 0.52
CA SER A 167 -1.06 -8.28 -0.27
C SER A 167 -1.62 -9.63 0.22
N PHE A 168 -2.05 -9.74 1.48
CA PHE A 168 -2.80 -10.91 1.95
C PHE A 168 -4.25 -10.91 1.44
N LEU A 169 -4.86 -9.72 1.29
CA LEU A 169 -6.27 -9.57 0.89
C LEU A 169 -6.46 -9.58 -0.63
N LEU A 170 -5.40 -9.28 -1.36
CA LEU A 170 -5.35 -9.24 -2.82
C LEU A 170 -4.16 -10.08 -3.31
N PRO A 171 -4.17 -11.42 -3.07
CA PRO A 171 -2.99 -12.27 -3.25
C PRO A 171 -2.48 -12.34 -4.69
N GLU A 172 -3.34 -12.11 -5.68
CA GLU A 172 -3.01 -12.07 -7.10
C GLU A 172 -2.30 -10.77 -7.52
N LYS A 173 -2.34 -9.73 -6.69
CA LYS A 173 -1.84 -8.38 -7.02
C LYS A 173 -0.42 -8.15 -6.54
N LYS A 174 0.35 -7.40 -7.32
CA LYS A 174 1.67 -6.88 -6.94
C LYS A 174 1.51 -5.57 -6.18
N ILE A 175 1.86 -5.55 -4.90
CA ILE A 175 1.73 -4.37 -4.04
C ILE A 175 3.11 -3.76 -3.79
N VAL A 176 3.35 -2.54 -4.26
CA VAL A 176 4.56 -1.78 -3.99
C VAL A 176 4.29 -0.82 -2.84
N GLY A 177 5.06 -0.96 -1.76
CA GLY A 177 5.10 0.00 -0.66
C GLY A 177 6.51 0.57 -0.48
N PHE A 178 6.65 1.55 0.40
CA PHE A 178 7.90 2.29 0.58
C PHE A 178 8.31 2.44 2.04
N VAL A 179 9.62 2.55 2.25
CA VAL A 179 10.26 2.73 3.55
C VAL A 179 10.75 4.16 3.69
N GLY A 180 10.11 4.94 4.58
CA GLY A 180 10.50 6.32 4.90
C GLY A 180 10.43 7.35 3.75
N GLN A 181 10.20 6.93 2.51
CA GLN A 181 9.97 7.76 1.33
C GLN A 181 8.71 7.30 0.60
N HIS A 182 8.33 7.98 -0.49
CA HIS A 182 7.21 7.61 -1.35
C HIS A 182 7.62 7.75 -2.83
N ALA A 183 6.79 7.28 -3.75
CA ALA A 183 7.14 7.22 -5.17
C ALA A 183 7.44 8.61 -5.79
N CYS A 184 6.74 9.63 -5.33
CA CYS A 184 6.88 11.03 -5.78
C CYS A 184 7.88 11.84 -4.93
N ALA A 185 8.76 11.18 -4.16
CA ALA A 185 9.55 11.70 -3.04
C ALA A 185 9.91 13.21 -3.10
N LYS A 186 9.15 14.04 -2.38
CA LYS A 186 9.51 15.43 -2.05
C LYS A 186 10.11 15.54 -0.65
N VAL A 187 9.77 14.59 0.22
CA VAL A 187 10.19 14.51 1.62
C VAL A 187 10.88 13.16 1.84
N SER A 188 11.94 13.16 2.67
CA SER A 188 12.61 11.93 3.10
C SER A 188 12.61 11.78 4.61
N ASN A 189 12.12 10.63 5.08
CA ASN A 189 12.25 10.15 6.46
C ASN A 189 13.21 8.95 6.53
N VAL A 190 14.14 8.87 5.59
CA VAL A 190 15.19 7.86 5.54
C VAL A 190 16.49 8.44 6.07
N TYR A 191 17.19 7.62 6.86
CA TYR A 191 18.45 7.95 7.50
C TYR A 191 19.47 6.85 7.24
N ARG A 192 20.75 7.25 7.23
CA ARG A 192 21.88 6.32 7.28
C ARG A 192 22.62 6.49 8.62
N LYS A 193 23.02 5.37 9.19
CA LYS A 193 23.87 5.34 10.38
C LYS A 193 25.30 5.67 9.99
N THR A 194 25.94 6.58 10.72
CA THR A 194 27.34 6.95 10.56
C THR A 194 28.23 6.13 11.52
N GLY A 195 29.55 6.16 11.30
CA GLY A 195 30.50 5.36 12.09
C GLY A 195 30.61 5.74 13.57
N ASP A 196 30.07 6.89 13.97
CA ASP A 196 29.99 7.39 15.34
C ASP A 196 28.63 7.14 16.01
N ASP A 197 27.85 6.18 15.49
CA ASP A 197 26.50 5.83 15.94
C ASP A 197 25.46 6.97 15.85
N THR A 198 25.72 8.01 15.05
CA THR A 198 24.73 9.04 14.71
C THR A 198 23.96 8.71 13.43
N TYR A 199 22.91 9.49 13.12
CA TYR A 199 22.03 9.25 11.99
C TYR A 199 21.87 10.52 11.15
N THR A 200 22.12 10.39 9.85
CA THR A 200 22.00 11.52 8.91
C THR A 200 20.86 11.27 7.93
N SER A 201 20.00 12.26 7.73
CA SER A 201 18.92 12.19 6.74
C SER A 201 19.49 12.12 5.33
N VAL A 202 18.94 11.23 4.51
CA VAL A 202 19.37 11.04 3.12
C VAL A 202 18.17 10.99 2.19
N TYR A 203 18.38 11.38 0.93
CA TYR A 203 17.44 11.06 -0.15
C TYR A 203 18.00 9.89 -0.94
N VAL A 204 17.21 8.81 -1.05
CA VAL A 204 17.48 7.68 -1.95
C VAL A 204 16.53 7.73 -3.15
N ASN A 205 16.78 6.92 -4.19
CA ASN A 205 15.80 6.77 -5.25
C ASN A 205 14.58 5.98 -4.72
N PRO A 206 13.37 6.23 -5.21
CA PRO A 206 12.18 5.51 -4.73
C PRO A 206 12.29 3.99 -4.82
N GLU A 207 12.90 3.46 -5.88
CA GLU A 207 13.13 2.02 -6.04
C GLU A 207 14.07 1.42 -4.98
N ASP A 208 15.00 2.22 -4.45
CA ASP A 208 15.95 1.81 -3.41
C ASP A 208 15.33 1.89 -2.00
N ALA A 209 14.11 2.42 -1.87
CA ALA A 209 13.32 2.43 -0.64
C ALA A 209 12.02 1.62 -0.77
N ALA A 210 11.84 0.86 -1.86
CA ALA A 210 10.61 0.14 -2.14
C ALA A 210 10.69 -1.34 -1.73
N VAL A 211 9.51 -1.89 -1.43
CA VAL A 211 9.31 -3.33 -1.23
C VAL A 211 8.09 -3.75 -2.05
N LEU A 212 8.25 -4.85 -2.80
CA LEU A 212 7.20 -5.49 -3.56
C LEU A 212 6.70 -6.72 -2.80
N TYR A 213 5.41 -6.71 -2.49
CA TYR A 213 4.70 -7.82 -1.88
C TYR A 213 3.73 -8.47 -2.88
N GLN A 214 3.57 -9.78 -2.78
CA GLN A 214 2.49 -10.51 -3.43
C GLN A 214 2.12 -11.71 -2.59
N ASN A 215 0.82 -12.00 -2.46
CA ASN A 215 0.32 -13.14 -1.68
C ASN A 215 0.91 -13.21 -0.26
N GLY A 216 1.06 -12.05 0.38
CA GLY A 216 1.62 -12.00 1.72
C GLY A 216 3.10 -12.33 1.84
N ALA A 217 3.88 -12.35 0.76
CA ALA A 217 5.32 -12.60 0.75
C ALA A 217 6.08 -11.43 0.10
N VAL A 218 7.33 -11.20 0.52
CA VAL A 218 8.24 -10.27 -0.17
C VAL A 218 8.78 -10.94 -1.44
N LEU A 219 8.55 -10.31 -2.59
CA LEU A 219 9.13 -10.74 -3.87
C LEU A 219 10.44 -10.01 -4.18
N GLU A 220 10.51 -8.74 -3.80
CA GLU A 220 11.63 -7.85 -4.11
C GLU A 220 11.70 -6.78 -3.03
N ALA A 221 12.89 -6.48 -2.52
CA ALA A 221 13.09 -5.46 -1.49
C ALA A 221 14.40 -4.71 -1.74
N TYR A 222 14.49 -3.53 -1.14
CA TYR A 222 15.73 -2.76 -1.08
C TYR A 222 16.87 -3.57 -0.43
N GLU A 223 18.09 -3.38 -0.91
CA GLU A 223 19.28 -4.06 -0.38
C GLU A 223 20.03 -3.19 0.64
N GLU A 224 19.87 -1.86 0.56
CA GLU A 224 20.59 -0.92 1.40
C GLU A 224 20.15 -0.97 2.86
N GLU A 225 21.09 -0.65 3.77
CA GLU A 225 20.76 -0.51 5.18
C GLU A 225 20.16 0.88 5.45
N LEU A 226 18.82 0.94 5.44
CA LEU A 226 18.05 2.16 5.66
C LEU A 226 17.44 2.19 7.07
N TYR A 227 17.41 3.39 7.64
CA TYR A 227 16.84 3.65 8.97
C TYR A 227 15.71 4.69 8.88
N CYS A 228 14.77 4.62 9.83
CA CYS A 228 13.70 5.59 10.03
C CYS A 228 13.73 6.09 11.48
N ASN A 229 13.10 7.24 11.75
CA ASN A 229 12.79 7.66 13.12
C ASN A 229 11.33 7.37 13.49
N HIS A 230 11.03 7.47 14.78
CA HIS A 230 9.68 7.21 15.30
C HIS A 230 8.77 8.44 15.37
N ALA A 231 9.15 9.58 14.77
CA ALA A 231 8.43 10.85 14.87
C ALA A 231 6.94 10.71 14.54
N TYR A 232 6.64 9.93 13.51
CA TYR A 232 5.28 9.69 13.01
C TYR A 232 4.65 8.40 13.52
N THR A 233 5.32 7.61 14.38
CA THR A 233 4.82 6.32 14.84
C THR A 233 3.51 6.49 15.64
N PRO A 234 2.38 5.90 15.17
CA PRO A 234 1.11 5.97 15.87
C PRO A 234 1.14 5.33 17.27
N PRO A 235 0.31 5.79 18.22
CA PRO A 235 0.25 5.22 19.56
C PRO A 235 -0.02 3.71 19.60
N PHE A 236 -0.87 3.20 18.69
CA PHE A 236 -1.19 1.78 18.66
C PHE A 236 0.01 0.94 18.24
N ILE A 237 0.87 1.41 17.33
CA ILE A 237 2.12 0.71 16.99
C ILE A 237 3.07 0.66 18.18
N ASN A 238 3.26 1.80 18.85
CA ASN A 238 4.09 1.87 20.06
C ASN A 238 3.63 0.85 21.13
N LYS A 239 2.31 0.75 21.34
CA LYS A 239 1.70 -0.21 22.26
C LYS A 239 1.84 -1.65 21.76
N HIS A 240 1.45 -1.94 20.54
CA HIS A 240 1.38 -3.31 20.01
C HIS A 240 2.75 -3.92 19.74
N CYS A 241 3.78 -3.10 19.47
CA CYS A 241 5.16 -3.57 19.27
C CYS A 241 6.04 -3.39 20.51
N ALA A 242 5.45 -3.01 21.65
CA ALA A 242 6.14 -2.79 22.93
C ALA A 242 7.40 -1.89 22.79
N LEU A 243 7.30 -0.79 22.03
CA LEU A 243 8.47 0.03 21.69
C LEU A 243 8.89 0.98 22.83
N GLY A 244 8.03 1.20 23.82
CA GLY A 244 8.36 2.01 25.00
C GLY A 244 8.62 3.50 24.71
N LEU A 245 8.16 4.02 23.57
CA LEU A 245 8.46 5.37 23.13
C LEU A 245 7.63 6.42 23.88
N THR A 246 8.28 7.50 24.29
CA THR A 246 7.67 8.73 24.84
C THR A 246 7.56 9.80 23.76
N ALA A 247 6.88 10.92 24.04
CA ALA A 247 6.78 12.03 23.09
C ALA A 247 8.17 12.60 22.74
N GLU A 248 9.08 12.66 23.71
CA GLU A 248 10.42 13.20 23.58
C GLU A 248 11.36 12.27 22.79
N THR A 249 11.19 10.96 22.93
CA THR A 249 12.09 9.96 22.33
C THR A 249 11.70 9.57 20.91
N LYS A 250 10.47 9.84 20.47
CA LYS A 250 10.01 9.52 19.11
C LYS A 250 10.88 10.12 18.01
N ALA A 251 11.27 11.39 18.13
CA ALA A 251 12.03 12.09 17.08
C ALA A 251 13.53 11.75 17.08
N THR A 252 14.05 11.20 18.19
CA THR A 252 15.48 10.95 18.40
C THR A 252 15.84 9.47 18.41
N THR A 253 14.84 8.59 18.46
CA THR A 253 15.03 7.13 18.38
C THR A 253 14.90 6.69 16.93
N PHE A 254 15.95 6.01 16.44
CA PHE A 254 16.03 5.46 15.10
C PHE A 254 15.93 3.94 15.14
N TYR A 255 15.31 3.38 14.12
CA TYR A 255 15.17 1.94 13.95
C TYR A 255 15.41 1.56 12.50
N ARG A 256 15.89 0.34 12.30
CA ARG A 256 15.94 -0.30 11.00
C ARG A 256 14.58 -0.97 10.75
N PRO A 257 13.80 -0.56 9.75
CA PRO A 257 12.54 -1.21 9.43
C PRO A 257 12.77 -2.69 9.08
N CYS A 258 11.87 -3.55 9.54
CA CYS A 258 11.84 -4.93 9.11
C CYS A 258 11.29 -4.98 7.68
N GLN A 259 11.88 -5.82 6.82
CA GLN A 259 11.40 -6.01 5.45
C GLN A 259 10.31 -7.08 5.38
N ALA A 260 10.49 -8.14 6.17
CA ALA A 260 9.62 -9.31 6.19
C ALA A 260 9.79 -10.13 7.46
N ARG A 261 8.67 -10.66 7.98
CA ARG A 261 8.66 -11.71 9.00
C ARG A 261 9.58 -12.88 8.68
N GLU A 262 9.55 -13.40 7.45
CA GLU A 262 10.33 -14.56 7.03
C GLU A 262 11.84 -14.32 7.08
N LEU A 263 12.27 -13.07 6.88
CA LEU A 263 13.68 -12.70 7.01
C LEU A 263 14.12 -12.70 8.48
N VAL A 264 13.23 -12.29 9.38
CA VAL A 264 13.43 -12.42 10.83
C VAL A 264 13.47 -13.89 11.24
N ALA A 265 12.47 -14.69 10.83
CA ALA A 265 12.34 -16.10 11.22
C ALA A 265 13.36 -17.05 10.58
N SER A 266 14.13 -16.59 9.58
CA SER A 266 15.10 -17.42 8.85
C SER A 266 16.33 -17.82 9.66
N ASP A 267 16.59 -17.18 10.81
CA ASP A 267 17.51 -17.69 11.84
C ASP A 267 16.69 -18.20 13.04
N PRO A 268 16.23 -19.47 13.01
CA PRO A 268 15.36 -20.04 14.04
C PRO A 268 16.06 -20.18 15.40
N TYR A 269 17.37 -19.95 15.47
CA TYR A 269 18.15 -20.00 16.70
C TYR A 269 18.34 -18.61 17.34
N LYS A 270 17.98 -17.52 16.64
CA LYS A 270 18.07 -16.15 17.17
C LYS A 270 16.75 -15.39 17.21
N TYR A 271 15.78 -15.75 16.38
CA TYR A 271 14.58 -14.95 16.21
C TYR A 271 13.33 -15.82 16.21
N TYR A 272 12.48 -15.57 17.20
CA TYR A 272 11.14 -16.14 17.34
C TYR A 272 10.12 -15.01 17.18
N VAL A 273 8.94 -15.34 16.66
CA VAL A 273 7.80 -14.42 16.59
C VAL A 273 6.69 -15.02 17.41
N GLU A 274 6.22 -14.28 18.41
CA GLU A 274 5.13 -14.70 19.28
C GLU A 274 3.86 -14.98 18.45
N GLU A 275 3.24 -16.15 18.66
CA GLU A 275 2.00 -16.55 17.97
C GLU A 275 0.84 -15.56 18.20
N ASP A 276 0.90 -14.86 19.33
CA ASP A 276 -0.06 -13.83 19.75
C ASP A 276 0.40 -12.40 19.46
N SER A 277 1.51 -12.23 18.75
CA SER A 277 1.93 -10.92 18.24
C SER A 277 0.83 -10.30 17.38
N TYR A 278 0.83 -8.97 17.30
CA TYR A 278 -0.19 -8.27 16.53
C TYR A 278 -0.12 -8.63 15.04
N GLY A 279 1.08 -8.79 14.48
CA GLY A 279 1.32 -9.29 13.14
C GLY A 279 0.64 -10.64 12.84
N GLU A 280 0.79 -11.63 13.73
CA GLU A 280 0.13 -12.92 13.54
C GLU A 280 -1.41 -12.81 13.61
N LYS A 281 -1.93 -11.98 14.51
CA LYS A 281 -3.37 -11.68 14.59
C LYS A 281 -3.89 -10.98 13.34
N GLN A 282 -3.10 -10.08 12.76
CA GLN A 282 -3.39 -9.45 11.49
C GLN A 282 -3.46 -10.49 10.36
N THR A 283 -2.47 -11.38 10.24
CA THR A 283 -2.44 -12.43 9.21
C THR A 283 -3.63 -13.38 9.32
N ARG A 284 -3.95 -13.87 10.53
CA ARG A 284 -5.14 -14.72 10.77
C ARG A 284 -6.44 -14.01 10.42
N SER A 285 -6.54 -12.70 10.72
CA SER A 285 -7.73 -11.91 10.41
C SER A 285 -7.87 -11.66 8.92
N ALA A 286 -6.75 -11.37 8.22
CA ALA A 286 -6.73 -11.20 6.77
C ALA A 286 -7.14 -12.49 6.05
N ALA A 287 -6.67 -13.66 6.49
CA ALA A 287 -7.06 -14.94 5.89
C ALA A 287 -8.58 -15.20 6.00
N LYS A 288 -9.16 -14.92 7.18
CA LYS A 288 -10.63 -15.01 7.37
C LYS A 288 -11.39 -14.01 6.51
N ALA A 289 -10.87 -12.79 6.39
CA ALA A 289 -11.50 -11.75 5.59
C ALA A 289 -11.40 -12.04 4.09
N LEU A 290 -10.25 -12.54 3.60
CA LEU A 290 -10.06 -12.97 2.22
C LEU A 290 -11.09 -14.03 1.82
N ALA A 291 -11.32 -15.04 2.67
CA ALA A 291 -12.31 -16.07 2.40
C ALA A 291 -13.72 -15.48 2.21
N ARG A 292 -14.09 -14.49 3.04
CA ARG A 292 -15.36 -13.76 2.90
C ARG A 292 -15.40 -12.90 1.64
N LEU A 293 -14.33 -12.18 1.32
CA LEU A 293 -14.24 -11.38 0.10
C LEU A 293 -14.38 -12.23 -1.16
N GLN A 294 -13.82 -13.45 -1.15
CA GLN A 294 -13.98 -14.40 -2.24
C GLN A 294 -15.43 -14.87 -2.38
N GLU A 295 -16.10 -15.18 -1.27
CA GLU A 295 -17.52 -15.53 -1.24
C GLU A 295 -18.40 -14.38 -1.77
N GLU A 296 -18.22 -13.15 -1.26
CA GLU A 296 -18.90 -11.94 -1.74
C GLU A 296 -18.70 -11.74 -3.25
N THR A 297 -17.47 -11.92 -3.75
CA THR A 297 -17.17 -11.76 -5.18
C THR A 297 -17.89 -12.81 -6.04
N LEU A 298 -17.97 -14.05 -5.57
CA LEU A 298 -18.67 -15.13 -6.28
C LEU A 298 -20.19 -14.90 -6.32
N LEU A 299 -20.77 -14.39 -5.24
CA LEU A 299 -22.20 -14.06 -5.16
C LEU A 299 -22.56 -12.96 -6.17
N VAL A 300 -21.80 -11.87 -6.21
CA VAL A 300 -22.03 -10.77 -7.17
C VAL A 300 -21.90 -11.26 -8.62
N ALA A 301 -20.87 -12.04 -8.92
CA ALA A 301 -20.69 -12.60 -10.27
C ALA A 301 -21.84 -13.53 -10.69
N ALA A 302 -22.42 -14.27 -9.74
CA ALA A 302 -23.58 -15.12 -9.99
C ALA A 302 -24.85 -14.30 -10.25
N GLU A 303 -25.06 -13.21 -9.51
CA GLU A 303 -26.19 -12.29 -9.71
C GLU A 303 -26.12 -11.60 -11.08
N GLU A 304 -24.96 -11.05 -11.45
CA GLU A 304 -24.74 -10.42 -12.76
C GLU A 304 -24.97 -11.41 -13.93
N THR A 305 -24.56 -12.68 -13.75
CA THR A 305 -24.79 -13.73 -14.76
C THR A 305 -26.28 -14.05 -14.89
N ALA A 306 -26.99 -14.15 -13.76
CA ALA A 306 -28.43 -14.44 -13.74
C ALA A 306 -29.24 -13.31 -14.40
N GLU A 307 -28.92 -12.05 -14.12
CA GLU A 307 -29.56 -10.88 -14.74
C GLU A 307 -29.34 -10.85 -16.26
N ALA A 308 -28.11 -11.11 -16.73
CA ALA A 308 -27.79 -11.17 -18.16
C ALA A 308 -28.58 -12.28 -18.90
N THR A 309 -28.79 -13.44 -18.27
CA THR A 309 -29.63 -14.51 -18.83
C THR A 309 -31.13 -14.20 -18.80
N SER A 310 -31.59 -13.37 -17.87
CA SER A 310 -33.01 -12.99 -17.77
C SER A 310 -33.45 -11.96 -18.82
N LEU A 311 -32.50 -11.14 -19.31
CA LEU A 311 -32.73 -10.10 -20.32
C LEU A 311 -32.64 -10.63 -21.77
N THR A 312 -32.34 -11.91 -21.96
CA THR A 312 -32.17 -12.55 -23.28
C THR A 312 -33.31 -13.51 -23.65
N VAL A 313 -34.40 -13.51 -22.88
CA VAL A 313 -35.62 -14.32 -23.12
C VAL A 313 -36.77 -13.48 -23.63
#